data_AF-A0A7V9IJA1-F1
#
_entry.id   AF-A0A7V9IJA1-F1
#
_cell.length_a   1.000
_cell.length_b   1.000
_cell.length_c   1.000
_cell.angle_alpha   90.00
_cell.angle_beta   90.00
_cell.angle_gamma   90.00
#
_symmetry.space_group_name_H-M   'P 1'
#
loop_
_entity.id
_entity.type
_entity.pdbx_description
1 polymer ?
#
loop_
_entity_poly.entity_id
_entity_poly.type
_entity_poly.pdbx_seq_one_letter_code
_entity_poly.pdbx_strand_id
1 'polypeptide(L)'
;MDPEARQLRLRAAELRRLADAIEALTVMRLDQHAGESTVQSPRFDDLLDRLRRSQHDLYSRADELRSSAFHLELRADELDAAAMREAALAAGGPV
;
A
#
# COMPACT_ATOMS: atom_id res chain seq x y z
N MET A 1 7.95 -16.12 17.99
CA MET A 1 7.38 -15.45 16.80
C MET A 1 7.28 -16.51 15.73
N ASP A 2 6.07 -16.69 15.21
CA ASP A 2 5.78 -17.68 14.19
C ASP A 2 6.49 -17.32 12.86
N PRO A 3 7.16 -18.26 12.18
CA PRO A 3 7.89 -17.96 10.94
C PRO A 3 6.99 -17.49 9.80
N GLU A 4 5.74 -17.94 9.74
CA GLU A 4 4.75 -17.49 8.76
C GLU A 4 4.31 -16.05 9.08
N ALA A 5 4.05 -15.75 10.36
CA ALA A 5 3.76 -14.38 10.81
C ALA A 5 4.87 -13.40 10.42
N ARG A 6 6.15 -13.81 10.54
CA ARG A 6 7.30 -13.01 10.09
C ARG A 6 7.27 -12.75 8.58
N GLN A 7 6.97 -13.77 7.78
CA GLN A 7 6.90 -13.64 6.32
C GLN A 7 5.77 -12.71 5.88
N LEU A 8 4.59 -12.80 6.52
CA LEU A 8 3.47 -11.90 6.27
C LEU A 8 3.83 -10.44 6.53
N ARG A 9 4.52 -10.15 7.65
CA ARG A 9 4.98 -8.78 7.95
C ARG A 9 6.00 -8.26 6.96
N LEU A 10 6.95 -9.10 6.52
CA LEU A 10 7.89 -8.72 5.46
C LEU A 10 7.17 -8.36 4.16
N ARG A 11 6.15 -9.14 3.80
CA ARG A 11 5.35 -8.87 2.60
C ARG A 11 4.52 -7.59 2.75
N ALA A 12 3.91 -7.36 3.91
CA ALA A 12 3.17 -6.13 4.20
C ALA A 12 4.06 -4.89 4.08
N ALA A 13 5.27 -4.93 4.65
CA ALA A 13 6.25 -3.85 4.54
C ALA A 13 6.64 -3.57 3.07
N GLU A 14 6.80 -4.62 2.27
CA GLU A 14 7.07 -4.47 0.83
C GLU A 14 5.90 -3.82 0.08
N LEU A 15 4.65 -4.20 0.38
CA LEU A 15 3.48 -3.57 -0.23
C LEU A 15 3.36 -2.08 0.13
N ARG A 16 3.63 -1.71 1.38
CA ARG A 16 3.67 -0.30 1.81
C ARG A 16 4.75 0.47 1.07
N ARG A 17 5.96 -0.09 0.95
CA ARG A 17 7.07 0.51 0.20
C ARG A 17 6.70 0.74 -1.27
N LEU A 18 5.99 -0.19 -1.90
CA LEU A 18 5.51 -0.03 -3.28
C LEU A 18 4.45 1.06 -3.39
N ALA A 19 3.51 1.14 -2.45
CA ALA A 19 2.51 2.22 -2.41
C ALA A 19 3.19 3.60 -2.29
N ASP A 20 4.15 3.73 -1.39
CA ASP A 20 4.91 4.98 -1.20
C ASP A 20 5.73 5.33 -2.45
N ALA A 21 6.29 4.33 -3.14
CA ALA A 21 7.01 4.54 -4.39
C ALA A 21 6.11 5.04 -5.53
N ILE A 22 4.85 4.58 -5.59
CA ILE A 22 3.86 5.06 -6.57
C ILE A 22 3.56 6.55 -6.35
N GLU A 23 3.33 6.96 -5.11
CA GLU A 23 3.04 8.37 -4.79
C GLU A 23 4.25 9.29 -4.98
N ALA A 24 5.46 8.75 -4.84
CA ALA A 24 6.69 9.47 -5.11
C ALA A 24 7.01 9.65 -6.61
N LEU A 25 6.26 9.00 -7.52
CA LEU A 25 6.52 9.12 -8.95
C LEU A 25 6.32 10.57 -9.42
N THR A 26 7.25 11.07 -10.26
CA THR A 26 7.16 12.41 -10.84
C THR A 26 5.84 12.67 -11.56
N VAL A 27 5.24 11.63 -12.17
CA VAL A 27 3.94 11.71 -12.84
C VAL A 27 2.83 12.23 -11.92
N MET A 28 2.92 11.99 -10.60
CA MET A 28 1.94 12.42 -9.60
C MET A 28 1.99 13.92 -9.32
N ARG A 29 2.95 14.65 -9.90
CA ARG A 29 3.15 16.09 -9.74
C ARG A 29 3.14 16.86 -11.06
N LEU A 30 2.97 16.19 -12.19
CA LEU A 30 3.06 16.82 -13.52
C LEU A 30 1.93 17.83 -13.77
N ASP A 31 0.75 17.58 -13.21
CA ASP A 31 -0.39 18.50 -13.26
C ASP A 31 -0.10 19.84 -12.56
N GLN A 32 0.76 19.86 -11.54
CA GLN A 32 1.21 21.08 -10.87
C GLN A 32 2.06 21.98 -11.77
N HIS A 33 2.65 21.41 -12.82
CA HIS A 33 3.47 22.12 -13.81
C HIS A 33 2.69 22.47 -15.09
N ALA A 34 1.47 21.94 -15.23
CA ALA A 34 0.54 22.24 -16.32
C ALA A 34 -0.40 23.40 -15.90
N GLY A 35 0.16 24.61 -15.77
CA GLY A 35 -0.58 25.82 -15.40
C GLY A 35 -1.27 26.55 -16.57
N GLU A 36 -1.93 27.67 -16.28
CA GLU A 36 -2.60 28.52 -17.27
C GLU A 36 -1.66 29.08 -18.36
N SER A 37 -0.35 29.11 -18.09
CA SER A 37 0.68 29.53 -19.04
C SER A 37 1.08 28.44 -20.04
N THR A 38 0.67 27.19 -19.83
CA THR A 38 0.92 26.08 -20.75
C THR A 38 -0.14 26.05 -21.84
N VAL A 39 0.33 26.14 -23.08
CA VAL A 39 -0.38 26.02 -24.37
C VAL A 39 -1.88 25.68 -24.26
N GLN A 40 -2.73 26.69 -24.48
CA GLN A 40 -4.18 26.51 -24.59
C GLN A 40 -4.50 25.86 -25.94
N SER A 41 -4.69 24.54 -25.93
CA SER A 41 -5.11 23.76 -27.09
C SER A 41 -6.05 22.65 -26.64
N PRO A 42 -7.12 22.33 -27.40
CA PRO A 42 -7.99 21.20 -27.07
C PRO A 42 -7.24 19.87 -26.88
N ARG A 43 -6.13 19.67 -27.61
CA ARG A 43 -5.27 18.48 -27.44
C ARG A 43 -4.56 18.44 -26.09
N PHE A 44 -4.23 19.60 -25.53
CA PHE A 44 -3.60 19.71 -24.22
C PHE A 44 -4.60 19.35 -23.12
N ASP A 45 -5.85 19.82 -23.23
CA ASP A 45 -6.92 19.47 -22.30
C ASP A 45 -7.17 17.96 -22.27
N ASP A 46 -7.24 17.31 -23.45
CA ASP A 46 -7.38 15.85 -23.55
C ASP A 46 -6.22 15.10 -22.87
N LEU A 47 -4.99 15.60 -23.01
CA LEU A 47 -3.80 15.02 -22.37
C LEU A 47 -3.84 15.20 -20.86
N LEU A 48 -4.27 16.36 -20.37
CA LEU A 48 -4.40 16.65 -18.95
C LEU A 48 -5.48 15.78 -18.30
N ASP A 49 -6.60 15.58 -18.96
CA ASP A 49 -7.66 14.68 -18.49
C ASP A 49 -7.21 13.21 -18.48
N ARG A 50 -6.42 12.78 -19.47
CA ARG A 50 -5.80 11.45 -19.45
C ARG A 50 -4.80 11.32 -18.30
N LEU A 51 -3.95 12.33 -18.07
CA LEU A 51 -3.00 12.37 -16.95
C LEU A 51 -3.72 12.24 -15.61
N ARG A 52 -4.76 13.04 -15.37
CA ARG A 52 -5.55 13.02 -14.13
C ARG A 52 -6.19 11.66 -13.86
N ARG A 53 -6.75 11.02 -14.90
CA ARG A 53 -7.29 9.65 -14.79
C ARG A 53 -6.19 8.66 -14.41
N SER A 54 -5.04 8.71 -15.08
CA SER A 54 -3.92 7.83 -14.73
C SER A 54 -3.38 8.08 -13.32
N GLN A 55 -3.29 9.32 -12.86
CA GLN A 55 -2.92 9.65 -11.48
C GLN A 55 -3.93 9.10 -10.48
N HIS A 56 -5.23 9.22 -10.77
CA HIS A 56 -6.29 8.67 -9.93
C HIS A 56 -6.21 7.13 -9.84
N ASP A 57 -6.01 6.45 -10.97
CA ASP A 57 -5.84 4.99 -10.99
C ASP A 57 -4.61 4.56 -10.18
N LEU A 58 -3.52 5.32 -10.25
CA LEU A 58 -2.31 5.05 -9.46
C LEU A 58 -2.55 5.23 -7.95
N TYR A 59 -3.25 6.28 -7.53
CA TYR A 59 -3.66 6.45 -6.12
C TYR A 59 -4.54 5.30 -5.64
N SER A 60 -5.55 4.92 -6.42
CA SER A 60 -6.42 3.78 -6.10
C SER A 60 -5.61 2.50 -5.87
N ARG A 61 -4.63 2.23 -6.75
CA ARG A 61 -3.74 1.06 -6.60
C ARG A 61 -2.82 1.16 -5.38
N ALA A 62 -2.32 2.34 -5.05
CA ALA A 62 -1.53 2.55 -3.84
C ALA A 62 -2.36 2.24 -2.58
N ASP A 63 -3.63 2.66 -2.56
CA ASP A 63 -4.54 2.36 -1.46
C ASP A 63 -4.90 0.86 -1.37
N GLU A 64 -5.08 0.18 -2.50
CA GLU A 64 -5.26 -1.28 -2.54
C GLU A 64 -4.05 -2.03 -1.95
N LEU A 65 -2.83 -1.58 -2.25
CA LEU A 65 -1.59 -2.13 -1.69
C LEU A 65 -1.54 -1.93 -0.17
N ARG A 66 -1.92 -0.74 0.33
CA ARG A 66 -1.98 -0.45 1.77
C ARG A 66 -3.03 -1.29 2.49
N SER A 67 -4.22 -1.41 1.90
CA SER A 67 -5.29 -2.25 2.45
C SER A 67 -4.84 -3.72 2.54
N SER A 68 -4.20 -4.23 1.48
CA SER A 68 -3.63 -5.58 1.46
C SER A 68 -2.54 -5.75 2.54
N ALA A 69 -1.65 -4.78 2.70
CA ALA A 69 -0.63 -4.79 3.75
C ALA A 69 -1.25 -4.86 5.15
N PHE A 70 -2.28 -4.06 5.42
CA PHE A 70 -3.00 -4.07 6.69
C PHE A 70 -3.61 -5.46 6.99
N HIS A 71 -4.23 -6.11 5.99
CA HIS A 71 -4.78 -7.45 6.18
C HIS A 71 -3.71 -8.51 6.46
N LEU A 72 -2.53 -8.42 5.83
CA LEU A 72 -1.42 -9.32 6.11
C LEU A 72 -0.85 -9.13 7.53
N GLU A 73 -0.75 -7.89 8.01
CA GLU A 73 -0.33 -7.58 9.38
C GLU A 73 -1.33 -8.13 10.40
N LEU A 74 -2.63 -7.91 10.19
CA LEU A 74 -3.68 -8.47 11.04
C LEU A 74 -3.59 -9.99 11.14
N ARG A 75 -3.37 -10.66 9.99
CA ARG A 75 -3.21 -12.12 9.96
C ARG A 75 -1.94 -12.59 10.69
N ALA A 76 -0.85 -11.84 10.58
CA ALA A 76 0.39 -12.14 11.32
C ALA A 76 0.19 -12.05 12.83
N ASP A 77 -0.58 -11.05 13.28
CA ASP A 77 -0.89 -10.86 14.71
C ASP A 77 -1.77 -12.00 15.25
N GLU A 78 -2.75 -12.47 14.47
CA GLU A 78 -3.55 -13.65 14.80
C GLU A 78 -2.70 -14.91 14.98
N LEU A 79 -1.73 -15.13 14.08
CA LEU A 79 -0.82 -16.28 14.13
C LEU A 79 0.11 -16.23 15.34
N ASP A 80 0.71 -15.07 15.63
CA ASP A 80 1.54 -14.92 16.83
C ASP A 80 0.72 -15.13 18.11
N ALA A 81 -0.51 -14.61 18.18
CA ALA A 81 -1.39 -14.82 19.31
C ALA A 81 -1.76 -16.30 19.49
N ALA A 82 -1.99 -17.04 18.39
CA ALA A 82 -2.22 -18.48 18.43
C ALA A 82 -1.00 -19.24 18.94
N ALA A 83 0.19 -18.94 18.41
CA ALA A 83 1.45 -19.56 18.83
C ALA A 83 1.75 -19.29 20.31
N MET A 84 1.45 -18.08 20.82
CA MET A 84 1.60 -17.75 22.24
C MET A 84 0.64 -18.55 23.12
N ARG A 85 -0.62 -18.73 22.71
CA ARG A 85 -1.60 -19.57 23.43
C ARG A 85 -1.16 -21.03 23.48
N GLU A 86 -0.70 -21.58 22.35
CA GLU A 86 -0.19 -22.95 22.30
C GLU A 86 1.03 -23.14 23.19
N ALA A 87 1.97 -22.19 23.18
CA ALA A 87 3.14 -22.23 24.05
C ALA A 87 2.76 -22.16 25.54
N ALA A 88 1.76 -21.36 25.90
CA ALA A 88 1.26 -21.27 27.29
C ALA A 88 0.59 -22.58 27.74
N LEU A 89 -0.22 -23.20 26.87
CA LEU A 89 -0.84 -24.50 27.13
C LEU A 89 0.22 -25.61 27.28
N ALA A 90 1.23 -25.62 26.41
CA ALA A 90 2.34 -26.58 26.47
C ALA A 90 3.22 -26.40 27.72
N ALA A 91 3.32 -25.18 28.25
CA ALA A 91 4.06 -24.86 29.47
C ALA A 91 3.29 -25.19 30.77
N GLY A 92 2.05 -25.69 30.68
CA GLY A 92 1.24 -26.07 31.84
C GLY A 92 0.65 -24.89 32.62
N GLY A 93 0.55 -23.70 32.02
CA GLY A 93 -0.06 -22.53 32.65
C GLY A 93 -1.59 -22.66 32.73
N PRO A 94 -2.24 -22.16 33.81
CA PRO A 94 -3.70 -22.15 33.90
C PRO A 94 -4.28 -21.18 32.85
N VAL A 95 -5.39 -21.61 32.23
CA VAL A 95 -6.17 -20.91 31.18
C VAL A 95 -6.72 -19.59 31.68
#